data_AF-B9TEJ9-F1
#
_entry.id   AF-B9TEJ9-F1
#
_cell.length_a   1.000
_cell.length_b   1.000
_cell.length_c   1.000
_cell.angle_alpha   90.00
_cell.angle_beta   90.00
_cell.angle_gamma   90.00
#
_symmetry.space_group_name_H-M   'P 1'
#
loop_
_entity.id
_entity.type
_entity.pdbx_description
1 polymer ?
#
loop_
_entity_poly.entity_id
_entity_poly.type
_entity_poly.pdbx_seq_one_letter_code
_entity_poly.pdbx_strand_id
1 'polypeptide(L)'
;MPPGQGDPQLKHFSIDPQKATVLPTVKAALAINPHLKVIASPWSAPGWMKTSDSLVKGTLKPEAFDAFARYLGRYVAAMRDQGVTISALTLQNEPHFEPDNYPGMRVDPHKRAAFIRDHLGPLLARSHPGTAIFDWDHNWDEPESPAVVLSDPRAAKYVSGVAWHCYGGDVRAQGRLHDLFPAKDTWFTECSGGRWAPDWAKNLQYFAKTLVIDTTRNWARGVLFWNLALDAHDGPHLGGCNDCRGVVTIDAATGAVTRNVEYYALAHASRFVLPGAHRIASTGENNVAFVNPDGSYALLVANGDAQPRALAVRVGTQAFRYTLPASSVATQPPPLAVCLGPKTPPTGETSVNHQGRSPPGRGRPGHRIARRARQGIGVAGQAGTRAEGHRRTRLPAVARGALPVVRHVAHDRRVHPPVVRHLLHVDPADHRHGTARRRHAHDGGVRRQP
;
A
#
# COMPACT_ATOMS: atom_id res chain seq x y z
N MET A 1 -4.84 26.00 -18.98
CA MET A 1 -5.06 27.44 -19.20
C MET A 1 -3.85 27.99 -19.94
N PRO A 2 -4.04 28.95 -20.86
CA PRO A 2 -2.92 29.70 -21.44
C PRO A 2 -2.07 30.36 -20.33
N PRO A 3 -0.77 30.62 -20.58
CA PRO A 3 0.08 31.34 -19.63
C PRO A 3 -0.56 32.65 -19.15
N GLY A 4 -0.46 32.93 -17.84
CA GLY A 4 -1.06 34.11 -17.21
C GLY A 4 -2.58 34.06 -16.98
N GLN A 5 -3.28 32.99 -17.37
CA GLN A 5 -4.71 32.82 -17.09
C GLN A 5 -4.98 31.78 -16.00
N GLY A 6 -5.96 32.06 -15.13
CA GLY A 6 -6.43 31.14 -14.09
C GLY A 6 -7.85 30.66 -14.31
N ASP A 7 -8.22 29.56 -13.64
CA ASP A 7 -9.60 29.03 -13.63
C ASP A 7 -10.04 28.68 -12.20
N PRO A 8 -10.21 29.68 -11.31
CA PRO A 8 -10.50 29.44 -9.89
C PRO A 8 -11.83 28.72 -9.66
N GLN A 9 -12.81 28.84 -10.57
CA GLN A 9 -14.08 28.13 -10.47
C GLN A 9 -14.08 26.74 -11.15
N LEU A 10 -12.97 26.37 -11.81
CA LEU A 10 -12.82 25.11 -12.55
C LEU A 10 -13.87 24.95 -13.66
N LYS A 11 -14.17 26.02 -14.39
CA LYS A 11 -15.12 26.02 -15.53
C LYS A 11 -14.62 25.19 -16.71
N HIS A 12 -13.29 25.02 -16.82
CA HIS A 12 -12.63 24.30 -17.90
C HIS A 12 -12.12 22.92 -17.48
N PHE A 13 -12.49 22.43 -16.30
CA PHE A 13 -12.15 21.07 -15.87
C PHE A 13 -12.72 20.03 -16.84
N SER A 14 -11.88 19.12 -17.33
CA SER A 14 -12.31 17.98 -18.14
C SER A 14 -11.38 16.77 -17.96
N ILE A 15 -11.94 15.57 -18.12
CA ILE A 15 -11.23 14.30 -18.20
C ILE A 15 -11.21 13.73 -19.64
N ASP A 16 -11.58 14.53 -20.64
CA ASP A 16 -11.63 14.08 -22.04
C ASP A 16 -10.31 13.49 -22.54
N PRO A 17 -9.12 14.03 -22.19
CA PRO A 17 -7.86 13.39 -22.59
C PRO A 17 -7.73 11.95 -22.08
N GLN A 18 -8.23 11.66 -20.87
CA GLN A 18 -8.18 10.32 -20.29
C GLN A 18 -9.14 9.35 -20.98
N LYS A 19 -10.18 9.82 -21.68
CA LYS A 19 -11.10 8.95 -22.43
C LYS A 19 -10.42 8.24 -23.60
N ALA A 20 -9.38 8.86 -24.17
CA ALA A 20 -8.62 8.29 -25.28
C ALA A 20 -7.52 7.31 -24.83
N THR A 21 -6.98 7.46 -23.61
CA THR A 21 -5.75 6.77 -23.19
C THR A 21 -5.94 5.91 -21.93
N VAL A 22 -6.31 6.53 -20.81
CA VAL A 22 -6.33 5.88 -19.48
C VAL A 22 -7.61 5.06 -19.27
N LEU A 23 -8.78 5.63 -19.57
CA LEU A 23 -10.07 5.01 -19.28
C LEU A 23 -10.29 3.69 -20.00
N PRO A 24 -9.96 3.52 -21.30
CA PRO A 24 -10.13 2.23 -21.97
C PRO A 24 -9.35 1.12 -21.28
N THR A 25 -8.09 1.37 -20.92
CA THR A 25 -7.21 0.41 -20.26
C THR A 25 -7.69 0.04 -18.86
N VAL A 26 -8.04 1.03 -18.04
CA VAL A 26 -8.53 0.79 -16.67
C VAL A 26 -9.86 0.03 -16.70
N LYS A 27 -10.77 0.38 -17.63
CA LYS A 27 -12.04 -0.35 -17.79
C LYS A 27 -11.83 -1.78 -18.26
N ALA A 28 -10.89 -2.02 -19.17
CA ALA A 28 -10.54 -3.38 -19.58
C ALA A 28 -10.01 -4.21 -18.41
N ALA A 29 -9.14 -3.63 -17.56
CA ALA A 29 -8.66 -4.29 -16.36
C ALA A 29 -9.79 -4.58 -15.36
N LEU A 30 -10.70 -3.63 -15.14
CA LEU A 30 -11.87 -3.80 -14.26
C LEU A 30 -12.87 -4.82 -14.80
N ALA A 31 -13.01 -4.95 -16.11
CA ALA A 31 -13.86 -5.99 -16.71
C ALA A 31 -13.32 -7.40 -16.42
N ILE A 32 -12.00 -7.55 -16.32
CA ILE A 32 -11.34 -8.81 -15.93
C ILE A 32 -11.45 -9.03 -14.41
N ASN A 33 -11.21 -7.97 -13.62
CA ASN A 33 -11.31 -8.02 -12.16
C ASN A 33 -12.05 -6.78 -11.62
N PRO A 34 -13.37 -6.87 -11.37
CA PRO A 34 -14.18 -5.76 -10.87
C PRO A 34 -13.79 -5.26 -9.48
N HIS A 35 -12.96 -6.02 -8.74
CA HIS A 35 -12.51 -5.69 -7.40
C HIS A 35 -11.13 -5.01 -7.36
N LEU A 36 -10.54 -4.68 -8.52
CA LEU A 36 -9.29 -3.91 -8.56
C LEU A 36 -9.46 -2.58 -7.84
N LYS A 37 -8.48 -2.26 -6.99
CA LYS A 37 -8.37 -0.96 -6.36
C LYS A 37 -7.58 -0.02 -7.25
N VAL A 38 -8.07 1.20 -7.43
CA VAL A 38 -7.43 2.24 -8.23
C VAL A 38 -6.96 3.36 -7.31
N ILE A 39 -5.67 3.64 -7.33
CA ILE A 39 -5.08 4.84 -6.71
C ILE A 39 -4.81 5.87 -7.82
N ALA A 40 -4.94 7.16 -7.50
CA ALA A 40 -4.53 8.23 -8.40
C ALA A 40 -3.65 9.26 -7.67
N SER A 41 -2.61 9.70 -8.36
CA SER A 41 -1.63 10.68 -7.88
C SER A 41 -1.43 11.72 -8.99
N PRO A 42 -1.49 13.03 -8.72
CA PRO A 42 -1.13 14.04 -9.70
C PRO A 42 0.40 14.27 -9.69
N TRP A 43 1.00 14.36 -10.87
CA TRP A 43 2.41 14.78 -11.00
C TRP A 43 2.57 16.30 -10.83
N SER A 44 1.51 17.07 -11.04
CA SER A 44 1.52 18.51 -10.80
C SER A 44 0.09 19.04 -10.71
N ALA A 45 -0.10 20.12 -9.97
CA ALA A 45 -1.26 20.99 -10.15
C ALA A 45 -1.18 21.73 -11.51
N PRO A 46 -2.30 22.24 -12.05
CA PRO A 46 -2.29 23.18 -13.18
C PRO A 46 -1.33 24.36 -12.94
N GLY A 47 -0.62 24.80 -13.98
CA GLY A 47 0.44 25.81 -13.88
C GLY A 47 0.03 27.08 -13.11
N TRP A 48 -1.16 27.62 -13.39
CA TRP A 48 -1.67 28.83 -12.74
C TRP A 48 -1.83 28.72 -11.21
N MET A 49 -1.96 27.49 -10.68
CA MET A 49 -2.01 27.21 -9.24
C MET A 49 -0.62 27.19 -8.58
N LYS A 50 0.46 27.29 -9.36
CA LYS A 50 1.84 27.12 -8.92
C LYS A 50 2.64 28.40 -9.04
N THR A 51 3.71 28.52 -8.25
CA THR A 51 4.62 29.67 -8.29
C THR A 51 5.39 29.81 -9.60
N SER A 52 5.57 28.71 -10.34
CA SER A 52 6.27 28.68 -11.63
C SER A 52 5.38 29.03 -12.84
N ASP A 53 4.05 29.15 -12.66
CA ASP A 53 3.06 29.21 -13.74
C ASP A 53 3.22 28.09 -14.79
N SER A 54 3.78 26.94 -14.39
CA SER A 54 4.16 25.83 -15.26
C SER A 54 3.79 24.48 -14.63
N LEU A 55 3.59 23.46 -15.45
CA LEU A 55 3.47 22.07 -14.96
C LEU A 55 4.80 21.55 -14.39
N VAL A 56 5.92 22.15 -14.77
CA VAL A 56 7.28 21.75 -14.39
C VAL A 56 7.76 22.62 -13.22
N LYS A 57 8.26 21.99 -12.14
CA LYS A 57 8.77 22.61 -10.90
C LYS A 57 7.82 23.57 -10.18
N GLY A 58 8.27 24.16 -9.08
CA GLY A 58 7.54 25.17 -8.31
C GLY A 58 6.64 24.56 -7.26
N THR A 59 6.07 25.41 -6.40
CA THR A 59 5.23 24.99 -5.27
C THR A 59 3.77 25.36 -5.51
N LEU A 60 2.85 24.57 -4.95
CA LEU A 60 1.45 24.92 -4.85
C LEU A 60 1.29 26.24 -4.05
N LYS A 61 0.57 27.21 -4.60
CA LYS A 61 0.24 28.47 -3.94
C LYS A 61 -0.83 28.26 -2.87
N PRO A 62 -0.68 28.82 -1.64
CA PRO A 62 -1.71 28.73 -0.60
C PRO A 62 -3.10 29.19 -1.06
N GLU A 63 -3.18 30.27 -1.84
CA GLU A 63 -4.42 30.79 -2.41
C GLU A 63 -5.08 29.83 -3.42
N ALA A 64 -4.35 28.85 -3.95
CA ALA A 64 -4.87 27.84 -4.86
C ALA A 64 -5.32 26.54 -4.16
N PHE A 65 -5.15 26.41 -2.83
CA PHE A 65 -5.46 25.16 -2.12
C PHE A 65 -6.91 24.72 -2.29
N ASP A 66 -7.87 25.63 -2.16
CA ASP A 66 -9.28 25.30 -2.34
C ASP A 66 -9.60 24.86 -3.77
N ALA A 67 -9.07 25.58 -4.77
CA ALA A 67 -9.27 25.25 -6.17
C ALA A 67 -8.63 23.89 -6.53
N PHE A 68 -7.44 23.60 -6.01
CA PHE A 68 -6.78 22.32 -6.26
C PHE A 68 -7.48 21.15 -5.55
N ALA A 69 -7.96 21.33 -4.32
CA ALA A 69 -8.78 20.32 -3.65
C ALA A 69 -10.07 20.02 -4.44
N ARG A 70 -10.77 21.06 -4.92
CA ARG A 70 -11.93 20.89 -5.81
C ARG A 70 -11.57 20.21 -7.13
N TYR A 71 -10.39 20.45 -7.68
CA TYR A 71 -9.90 19.79 -8.89
C TYR A 71 -9.76 18.27 -8.67
N LEU A 72 -9.12 17.86 -7.58
CA LEU A 72 -8.99 16.45 -7.21
C LEU A 72 -10.36 15.80 -6.94
N GLY A 73 -11.26 16.49 -6.23
CA GLY A 73 -12.63 16.01 -6.02
C GLY A 73 -13.43 15.85 -7.32
N ARG A 74 -13.30 16.79 -8.26
CA ARG A 74 -13.92 16.69 -9.59
C ARG A 74 -13.36 15.51 -10.40
N TYR A 75 -12.06 15.21 -10.27
CA TYR A 75 -11.46 14.03 -10.88
C TYR A 75 -12.05 12.74 -10.31
N VAL A 76 -12.16 12.62 -8.99
CA VAL A 76 -12.81 11.45 -8.34
C VAL A 76 -14.25 11.29 -8.80
N ALA A 77 -15.02 12.38 -8.85
CA ALA A 77 -16.40 12.36 -9.36
C ALA A 77 -16.45 11.89 -10.83
N ALA A 78 -15.65 12.49 -11.69
CA ALA A 78 -15.66 12.22 -13.12
C ALA A 78 -15.22 10.79 -13.45
N MET A 79 -14.21 10.25 -12.75
CA MET A 79 -13.81 8.85 -12.91
C MET A 79 -14.92 7.89 -12.45
N ARG A 80 -15.58 8.18 -11.32
CA ARG A 80 -16.72 7.40 -10.84
C ARG A 80 -17.88 7.41 -11.83
N ASP A 81 -18.19 8.56 -12.44
CA ASP A 81 -19.23 8.68 -13.46
C ASP A 81 -18.89 7.89 -14.74
N GLN A 82 -17.62 7.53 -14.92
CA GLN A 82 -17.16 6.60 -15.94
C GLN A 82 -17.11 5.14 -15.47
N GLY A 83 -17.56 4.81 -14.25
CA GLY A 83 -17.54 3.47 -13.69
C GLY A 83 -16.20 3.06 -13.06
N VAL A 84 -15.28 4.01 -12.84
CA VAL A 84 -13.98 3.77 -12.20
C VAL A 84 -13.96 4.37 -10.80
N THR A 85 -13.97 3.54 -9.77
CA THR A 85 -13.93 4.00 -8.37
C THR A 85 -12.49 4.24 -7.92
N ILE A 86 -12.16 5.48 -7.59
CA ILE A 86 -10.87 5.85 -7.01
C ILE A 86 -10.87 5.48 -5.51
N SER A 87 -10.10 4.44 -5.18
CA SER A 87 -9.97 3.91 -3.82
C SER A 87 -9.09 4.79 -2.94
N ALA A 88 -8.07 5.43 -3.51
CA ALA A 88 -7.17 6.32 -2.79
C ALA A 88 -6.65 7.45 -3.69
N LEU A 89 -6.33 8.58 -3.07
CA LEU A 89 -5.58 9.68 -3.66
C LEU A 89 -4.32 9.95 -2.85
N THR A 90 -3.26 10.37 -3.54
CA THR A 90 -2.18 11.16 -2.93
C THR A 90 -2.32 12.60 -3.40
N LEU A 91 -1.77 13.54 -2.62
CA LEU A 91 -1.83 14.97 -2.95
C LEU A 91 -0.99 15.30 -4.18
N GLN A 92 0.16 14.63 -4.30
CA GLN A 92 1.23 14.91 -5.25
C GLN A 92 2.14 13.69 -5.31
N ASN A 93 2.50 13.28 -6.53
CA ASN A 93 3.56 12.31 -6.78
C ASN A 93 4.90 12.92 -6.38
N GLU A 94 5.69 12.24 -5.55
CA GLU A 94 7.05 12.64 -5.19
C GLU A 94 7.15 14.14 -4.81
N PRO A 95 6.46 14.59 -3.75
CA PRO A 95 6.32 16.01 -3.41
C PRO A 95 7.63 16.72 -3.07
N HIS A 96 8.75 15.99 -2.96
CA HIS A 96 10.08 16.54 -2.77
C HIS A 96 10.99 16.43 -4.01
N PHE A 97 10.47 15.95 -5.13
CA PHE A 97 11.18 15.86 -6.40
C PHE A 97 10.68 16.93 -7.39
N GLU A 98 11.62 17.64 -8.02
CA GLU A 98 11.34 18.73 -8.96
C GLU A 98 12.05 18.50 -10.29
N PRO A 99 11.43 17.75 -11.23
CA PRO A 99 12.02 17.44 -12.52
C PRO A 99 12.28 18.66 -13.40
N ASP A 100 13.25 18.55 -14.29
CA ASP A 100 13.63 19.61 -15.24
C ASP A 100 12.74 19.67 -16.49
N ASN A 101 12.18 18.54 -16.93
CA ASN A 101 11.59 18.41 -18.26
C ASN A 101 10.22 17.70 -18.31
N TYR A 102 9.60 17.43 -17.16
CA TYR A 102 8.26 16.83 -17.09
C TYR A 102 7.45 17.36 -15.90
N PRO A 103 6.13 17.10 -15.81
CA PRO A 103 5.32 17.64 -14.73
C PRO A 103 5.82 17.23 -13.34
N GLY A 104 5.90 18.21 -12.44
CA GLY A 104 6.41 18.04 -11.09
C GLY A 104 6.09 19.24 -10.21
N MET A 105 5.88 19.03 -8.91
CA MET A 105 5.54 20.11 -7.98
C MET A 105 6.03 19.81 -6.57
N ARG A 106 6.81 20.74 -5.99
CA ARG A 106 7.21 20.69 -4.59
C ARG A 106 6.02 20.99 -3.69
N VAL A 107 5.78 20.17 -2.68
CA VAL A 107 4.82 20.47 -1.61
C VAL A 107 5.40 20.08 -0.25
N ASP A 108 5.85 21.08 0.51
CA ASP A 108 6.43 20.90 1.85
C ASP A 108 5.43 20.24 2.82
N PRO A 109 5.89 19.46 3.81
CA PRO A 109 5.01 18.70 4.71
C PRO A 109 4.01 19.57 5.48
N HIS A 110 4.40 20.76 5.95
CA HIS A 110 3.46 21.69 6.60
C HIS A 110 2.36 22.19 5.65
N LYS A 111 2.68 22.40 4.37
CA LYS A 111 1.68 22.76 3.35
C LYS A 111 0.77 21.59 3.04
N ARG A 112 1.30 20.36 2.92
CA ARG A 112 0.48 19.14 2.75
C ARG A 112 -0.48 18.96 3.92
N ALA A 113 0.00 19.12 5.15
CA ALA A 113 -0.84 19.06 6.36
C ALA A 113 -1.97 20.09 6.32
N ALA A 114 -1.67 21.36 6.03
CA ALA A 114 -2.67 22.42 5.92
C ALA A 114 -3.69 22.15 4.80
N PHE A 115 -3.22 21.71 3.63
CA PHE A 115 -4.07 21.37 2.49
C PHE A 115 -5.04 20.22 2.82
N ILE A 116 -4.54 19.14 3.42
CA ILE A 116 -5.36 17.99 3.82
C ILE A 116 -6.35 18.40 4.91
N ARG A 117 -5.89 19.13 5.93
CA ARG A 117 -6.69 19.54 7.08
C ARG A 117 -7.86 20.44 6.71
N ASP A 118 -7.59 21.48 5.92
CA ASP A 118 -8.53 22.58 5.72
C ASP A 118 -9.29 22.49 4.39
N HIS A 119 -8.80 21.72 3.41
CA HIS A 119 -9.39 21.65 2.07
C HIS A 119 -9.75 20.23 1.62
N LEU A 120 -8.75 19.38 1.31
CA LEU A 120 -9.01 18.08 0.68
C LEU A 120 -9.73 17.10 1.60
N GLY A 121 -9.26 16.95 2.84
CA GLY A 121 -9.84 16.02 3.82
C GLY A 121 -11.34 16.28 4.08
N PRO A 122 -11.73 17.50 4.46
CA PRO A 122 -13.15 17.85 4.62
C PRO A 122 -13.97 17.69 3.33
N LEU A 123 -13.40 17.99 2.16
CA LEU A 123 -14.08 17.83 0.87
C LEU A 123 -14.39 16.35 0.58
N LEU A 124 -13.39 15.47 0.66
CA LEU A 124 -13.58 14.05 0.37
C LEU A 124 -14.49 13.38 1.40
N ALA A 125 -14.35 13.71 2.69
CA ALA A 125 -15.22 13.17 3.74
C ALA A 125 -16.72 13.48 3.50
N ARG A 126 -17.03 14.65 2.91
CA ARG A 126 -18.41 15.05 2.60
C ARG A 126 -18.91 14.50 1.27
N SER A 127 -18.10 14.60 0.22
CA SER A 127 -18.56 14.41 -1.17
C SER A 127 -18.16 13.06 -1.78
N HIS A 128 -17.12 12.42 -1.23
CA HIS A 128 -16.53 11.18 -1.76
C HIS A 128 -16.20 10.19 -0.63
N PRO A 129 -17.17 9.83 0.23
CA PRO A 129 -16.93 8.87 1.30
C PRO A 129 -16.46 7.54 0.69
N GLY A 130 -15.30 7.05 1.13
CA GLY A 130 -14.68 5.83 0.62
C GLY A 130 -13.40 6.05 -0.19
N THR A 131 -13.09 7.27 -0.63
CA THR A 131 -11.77 7.58 -1.20
C THR A 131 -10.80 7.94 -0.08
N ALA A 132 -9.78 7.09 0.13
CA ALA A 132 -8.74 7.31 1.11
C ALA A 132 -7.77 8.43 0.67
N ILE A 133 -7.11 9.06 1.64
CA ILE A 133 -5.95 9.93 1.40
C ILE A 133 -4.70 9.21 1.89
N PHE A 134 -3.74 9.02 1.00
CA PHE A 134 -2.38 8.63 1.36
C PHE A 134 -1.47 9.87 1.29
N ASP A 135 -0.64 10.07 2.31
CA ASP A 135 0.41 11.09 2.27
C ASP A 135 1.73 10.50 1.76
N TRP A 136 2.68 11.38 1.50
CA TRP A 136 4.06 11.14 1.08
C TRP A 136 4.24 10.78 -0.39
N ASP A 137 3.96 9.55 -0.80
CA ASP A 137 4.10 9.08 -2.20
C ASP A 137 5.51 9.33 -2.75
N HIS A 138 6.51 8.98 -1.95
CA HIS A 138 7.93 9.21 -2.25
C HIS A 138 8.84 8.25 -1.46
N ASN A 139 10.14 8.49 -1.52
CA ASN A 139 11.18 7.55 -1.12
C ASN A 139 11.29 7.29 0.38
N TRP A 140 12.00 6.24 0.77
CA TRP A 140 12.20 5.83 2.17
C TRP A 140 13.22 6.65 2.94
N ASP A 141 13.92 7.58 2.30
CA ASP A 141 15.03 8.37 2.85
C ASP A 141 14.61 9.60 3.65
N GLU A 142 13.38 10.09 3.49
CA GLU A 142 12.84 11.25 4.25
C GLU A 142 11.57 10.90 5.05
N PRO A 143 11.58 9.87 5.92
CA PRO A 143 10.39 9.43 6.67
C PRO A 143 9.84 10.48 7.64
N GLU A 144 10.62 11.49 8.00
CA GLU A 144 10.19 12.64 8.80
C GLU A 144 9.14 13.50 8.09
N SER A 145 9.12 13.51 6.75
CA SER A 145 8.20 14.32 5.97
C SER A 145 6.73 13.90 6.18
N PRO A 146 6.34 12.62 6.01
CA PRO A 146 5.02 12.16 6.43
C PRO A 146 4.80 12.23 7.95
N ALA A 147 5.84 12.07 8.77
CA ALA A 147 5.69 12.18 10.23
C ALA A 147 5.19 13.58 10.65
N VAL A 148 5.64 14.65 9.98
CA VAL A 148 5.16 16.02 10.22
C VAL A 148 3.66 16.14 9.93
N VAL A 149 3.18 15.55 8.83
CA VAL A 149 1.75 15.56 8.46
C VAL A 149 0.92 14.76 9.47
N LEU A 150 1.40 13.58 9.85
CA LEU A 150 0.72 12.70 10.81
C LEU A 150 0.72 13.25 12.25
N SER A 151 1.64 14.16 12.57
CA SER A 151 1.70 14.84 13.87
C SER A 151 0.69 15.99 14.02
N ASP A 152 0.08 16.50 12.95
CA ASP A 152 -1.08 17.40 13.04
C ASP A 152 -2.36 16.56 13.15
N PRO A 153 -3.01 16.46 14.34
CA PRO A 153 -4.18 15.61 14.52
C PRO A 153 -5.38 16.02 13.65
N ARG A 154 -5.46 17.30 13.25
CA ARG A 154 -6.54 17.79 12.39
C ARG A 154 -6.34 17.38 10.93
N ALA A 155 -5.10 17.19 10.49
CA ALA A 155 -4.78 16.59 9.19
C ALA A 155 -4.86 15.07 9.25
N ALA A 156 -4.20 14.47 10.26
CA ALA A 156 -4.03 13.04 10.41
C ALA A 156 -5.35 12.27 10.45
N LYS A 157 -6.44 12.85 10.97
CA LYS A 157 -7.76 12.20 10.95
C LYS A 157 -8.31 11.90 9.55
N TYR A 158 -7.82 12.60 8.52
CA TYR A 158 -8.21 12.36 7.11
C TYR A 158 -7.21 11.47 6.37
N VAL A 159 -5.97 11.36 6.87
CA VAL A 159 -4.94 10.50 6.27
C VAL A 159 -5.18 9.05 6.68
N SER A 160 -5.36 8.18 5.69
CA SER A 160 -5.57 6.74 5.89
C SER A 160 -4.26 5.95 5.94
N GLY A 161 -3.22 6.43 5.26
CA GLY A 161 -1.91 5.78 5.24
C GLY A 161 -0.82 6.61 4.59
N VAL A 162 0.36 6.00 4.47
CA VAL A 162 1.55 6.58 3.83
C VAL A 162 1.94 5.72 2.63
N ALA A 163 2.18 6.38 1.50
CA ALA A 163 2.62 5.80 0.24
C ALA A 163 4.15 5.94 0.09
N TRP A 164 4.82 4.89 -0.43
CA TRP A 164 6.28 4.80 -0.48
C TRP A 164 6.82 4.32 -1.83
N HIS A 165 7.95 4.90 -2.23
CA HIS A 165 8.73 4.58 -3.42
C HIS A 165 10.10 3.99 -3.05
N CYS A 166 10.78 3.38 -4.03
CA CYS A 166 12.03 2.64 -3.81
C CYS A 166 13.32 3.37 -4.22
N TYR A 167 13.25 4.59 -4.73
CA TYR A 167 14.38 5.22 -5.42
C TYR A 167 15.45 5.77 -4.46
N GLY A 168 15.13 5.86 -3.18
CA GLY A 168 16.04 6.30 -2.12
C GLY A 168 15.70 5.68 -0.77
N GLY A 169 16.71 5.50 0.07
CA GLY A 169 16.55 5.05 1.45
C GLY A 169 16.45 3.54 1.64
N ASP A 170 15.89 3.14 2.78
CA ASP A 170 15.83 1.75 3.25
C ASP A 170 14.40 1.37 3.66
N VAL A 171 13.92 0.23 3.16
CA VAL A 171 12.56 -0.28 3.38
C VAL A 171 12.14 -0.33 4.86
N ARG A 172 13.06 -0.45 5.81
CA ARG A 172 12.74 -0.45 7.25
C ARG A 172 12.21 0.90 7.73
N ALA A 173 12.43 1.98 6.98
CA ALA A 173 11.91 3.31 7.32
C ALA A 173 10.38 3.34 7.40
N GLN A 174 9.69 2.70 6.45
CA GLN A 174 8.23 2.63 6.48
C GLN A 174 7.73 1.83 7.69
N GLY A 175 8.47 0.79 8.09
CA GLY A 175 8.16 -0.01 9.27
C GLY A 175 8.30 0.78 10.57
N ARG A 176 9.42 1.51 10.72
CA ARG A 176 9.62 2.41 11.86
C ARG A 176 8.55 3.52 11.94
N LEU A 177 8.14 4.07 10.80
CA LEU A 177 7.08 5.07 10.79
C LEU A 177 5.72 4.46 11.18
N HIS A 178 5.40 3.25 10.70
CA HIS A 178 4.21 2.54 11.13
C HIS A 178 4.21 2.31 12.65
N ASP A 179 5.34 1.92 13.24
CA ASP A 179 5.44 1.72 14.69
C ASP A 179 5.17 3.02 15.49
N LEU A 180 5.52 4.18 14.93
CA LEU A 180 5.20 5.50 15.52
C LEU A 180 3.73 5.90 15.34
N PHE A 181 3.10 5.48 14.23
CA PHE A 181 1.73 5.81 13.87
C PHE A 181 0.92 4.54 13.48
N PRO A 182 0.70 3.59 14.40
CA PRO A 182 0.19 2.25 14.06
C PRO A 182 -1.27 2.23 13.56
N ALA A 183 -1.99 3.33 13.75
CA ALA A 183 -3.34 3.52 13.21
C ALA A 183 -3.35 3.90 11.71
N LYS A 184 -2.17 4.06 11.08
CA LYS A 184 -2.01 4.46 9.68
C LYS A 184 -1.50 3.28 8.87
N ASP A 185 -2.14 3.06 7.73
CA ASP A 185 -1.72 2.05 6.77
C ASP A 185 -0.38 2.43 6.10
N THR A 186 0.31 1.43 5.58
CA THR A 186 1.49 1.60 4.72
C THR A 186 1.21 0.97 3.36
N TRP A 187 1.58 1.65 2.29
CA TRP A 187 1.42 1.19 0.91
C TRP A 187 2.69 1.46 0.13
N PHE A 188 3.15 0.47 -0.64
CA PHE A 188 4.25 0.66 -1.58
C PHE A 188 3.66 0.93 -2.95
N THR A 189 3.84 2.15 -3.45
CA THR A 189 3.07 2.70 -4.58
C THR A 189 3.87 2.80 -5.87
N GLU A 190 5.20 2.79 -5.80
CA GLU A 190 6.01 2.90 -7.00
C GLU A 190 7.41 2.31 -6.87
N CYS A 191 7.83 1.64 -7.94
CA CYS A 191 9.23 1.40 -8.25
C CYS A 191 9.34 1.05 -9.73
N SER A 192 10.47 1.43 -10.32
CA SER A 192 10.81 1.10 -11.70
C SER A 192 12.01 0.16 -11.75
N GLY A 193 11.99 -0.77 -12.70
CA GLY A 193 13.22 -1.39 -13.20
C GLY A 193 13.64 -0.74 -14.51
N GLY A 194 14.80 -1.13 -15.04
CA GLY A 194 15.31 -0.54 -16.26
C GLY A 194 16.65 -1.10 -16.71
N ARG A 195 17.20 -0.54 -17.80
CA ARG A 195 18.43 -1.04 -18.44
C ARG A 195 19.66 -0.91 -17.54
N TRP A 196 19.64 -0.03 -16.54
CA TRP A 196 20.69 0.07 -15.52
C TRP A 196 20.89 -1.21 -14.70
N ALA A 197 19.90 -2.12 -14.68
CA ALA A 197 19.96 -3.39 -13.96
C ALA A 197 19.75 -4.61 -14.89
N PRO A 198 20.73 -4.94 -15.74
CA PRO A 198 20.58 -5.96 -16.79
C PRO A 198 20.66 -7.41 -16.27
N ASP A 199 21.25 -7.63 -15.10
CA ASP A 199 21.37 -8.96 -14.49
C ASP A 199 20.01 -9.46 -14.01
N TRP A 200 19.40 -10.34 -14.80
CA TRP A 200 18.06 -10.87 -14.55
C TRP A 200 17.91 -11.50 -13.17
N ALA A 201 18.88 -12.31 -12.76
CA ALA A 201 18.82 -13.03 -11.49
C ALA A 201 18.88 -12.07 -10.31
N LYS A 202 19.85 -11.13 -10.31
CA LYS A 202 19.96 -10.13 -9.25
C LYS A 202 18.73 -9.21 -9.20
N ASN A 203 18.23 -8.82 -10.37
CA ASN A 203 17.09 -7.92 -10.47
C ASN A 203 15.80 -8.62 -9.97
N LEU A 204 15.56 -9.88 -10.34
CA LEU A 204 14.48 -10.68 -9.76
C LEU A 204 14.58 -10.78 -8.24
N GLN A 205 15.79 -10.98 -7.70
CA GLN A 205 15.99 -11.03 -6.25
C GLN A 205 15.68 -9.69 -5.58
N TYR A 206 16.04 -8.55 -6.18
CA TYR A 206 15.67 -7.23 -5.64
C TYR A 206 14.14 -7.04 -5.63
N PHE A 207 13.47 -7.29 -6.76
CA PHE A 207 12.02 -7.13 -6.86
C PHE A 207 11.26 -8.08 -5.92
N ALA A 208 11.68 -9.34 -5.80
CA ALA A 208 11.02 -10.30 -4.92
C ALA A 208 11.37 -10.08 -3.43
N LYS A 209 12.66 -9.97 -3.09
CA LYS A 209 13.10 -9.84 -1.68
C LYS A 209 12.78 -8.47 -1.12
N THR A 210 13.22 -7.41 -1.77
CA THR A 210 13.08 -6.07 -1.22
C THR A 210 11.68 -5.54 -1.44
N LEU A 211 11.19 -5.57 -2.69
CA LEU A 211 9.98 -4.81 -3.05
C LEU A 211 8.67 -5.54 -2.76
N VAL A 212 8.70 -6.88 -2.64
CA VAL A 212 7.52 -7.68 -2.29
C VAL A 212 7.63 -8.23 -0.87
N ILE A 213 8.68 -8.96 -0.54
CA ILE A 213 8.84 -9.60 0.78
C ILE A 213 9.07 -8.53 1.85
N ASP A 214 10.10 -7.69 1.73
CA ASP A 214 10.48 -6.79 2.81
C ASP A 214 9.48 -5.64 2.98
N THR A 215 8.90 -5.10 1.90
CA THR A 215 7.82 -4.10 2.02
C THR A 215 6.65 -4.65 2.82
N THR A 216 6.17 -5.85 2.53
CA THR A 216 5.03 -6.44 3.24
C THR A 216 5.39 -6.87 4.66
N ARG A 217 6.64 -7.31 4.91
CA ARG A 217 7.16 -7.51 6.27
C ARG A 217 7.23 -6.21 7.07
N ASN A 218 7.48 -5.09 6.40
CA ASN A 218 7.43 -3.73 6.95
C ASN A 218 6.05 -3.09 6.71
N TRP A 219 4.98 -3.84 6.99
CA TRP A 219 3.59 -3.35 7.07
C TRP A 219 2.91 -2.87 5.77
N ALA A 220 3.58 -2.93 4.61
CA ALA A 220 2.90 -2.59 3.36
C ALA A 220 1.71 -3.53 3.11
N ARG A 221 0.53 -2.93 2.86
CA ARG A 221 -0.72 -3.65 2.59
C ARG A 221 -0.91 -3.97 1.10
N GLY A 222 -0.04 -3.46 0.25
CA GLY A 222 -0.01 -3.68 -1.18
C GLY A 222 1.30 -3.17 -1.78
N VAL A 223 1.62 -3.69 -2.96
CA VAL A 223 2.82 -3.39 -3.73
C VAL A 223 2.38 -3.07 -5.15
N LEU A 224 2.73 -1.88 -5.62
CA LEU A 224 2.46 -1.39 -6.97
C LEU A 224 3.80 -1.00 -7.62
N PHE A 225 4.03 -1.46 -8.85
CA PHE A 225 5.16 -1.03 -9.68
C PHE A 225 4.68 -0.02 -10.71
N TRP A 226 5.63 0.63 -11.38
CA TRP A 226 5.35 1.81 -12.20
C TRP A 226 4.58 1.52 -13.49
N ASN A 227 5.28 1.42 -14.64
CA ASN A 227 4.62 1.16 -15.92
C ASN A 227 4.24 -0.31 -16.04
N LEU A 228 2.97 -0.61 -16.31
CA LEU A 228 2.54 -1.97 -16.63
C LEU A 228 3.18 -2.48 -17.92
N ALA A 229 3.25 -1.64 -18.94
CA ALA A 229 3.81 -1.99 -20.24
C ALA A 229 4.58 -0.80 -20.83
N LEU A 230 5.74 -1.08 -21.42
CA LEU A 230 6.48 -0.17 -22.29
C LEU A 230 6.89 -0.94 -23.55
N ASP A 231 7.28 -0.23 -24.60
CA ASP A 231 7.80 -0.85 -25.81
C ASP A 231 9.27 -1.31 -25.65
N ALA A 232 9.83 -1.94 -26.68
CA ALA A 232 11.22 -2.41 -26.69
C ALA A 232 12.26 -1.26 -26.64
N HIS A 233 11.84 -0.01 -26.77
CA HIS A 233 12.67 1.19 -26.72
C HIS A 233 12.44 1.98 -25.43
N ASP A 234 11.81 1.38 -24.41
CA ASP A 234 11.52 1.97 -23.09
C ASP A 234 10.52 3.14 -23.14
N GLY A 235 9.70 3.20 -24.19
CA GLY A 235 8.75 4.28 -24.45
C GLY A 235 7.29 3.85 -24.54
N PRO A 236 6.40 4.81 -24.87
CA PRO A 236 6.68 6.24 -24.98
C PRO A 236 6.85 6.92 -23.61
N HIS A 237 7.65 7.99 -23.54
CA HIS A 237 7.83 8.79 -22.34
C HIS A 237 7.81 10.30 -22.66
N LEU A 238 7.53 11.13 -21.65
CA LEU A 238 7.56 12.59 -21.76
C LEU A 238 8.59 13.12 -20.77
N GLY A 239 9.83 13.26 -21.23
CA GLY A 239 10.96 13.51 -20.32
C GLY A 239 11.16 12.35 -19.34
N GLY A 240 11.81 12.63 -18.21
CA GLY A 240 11.97 11.65 -17.13
C GLY A 240 12.88 10.47 -17.47
N CYS A 241 12.45 9.27 -17.08
CA CYS A 241 13.24 8.05 -17.20
C CYS A 241 13.30 7.57 -18.65
N ASN A 242 14.50 7.57 -19.25
CA ASN A 242 14.71 7.19 -20.66
C ASN A 242 15.09 5.72 -20.85
N ASP A 243 15.32 4.99 -19.76
CA ASP A 243 15.75 3.59 -19.76
C ASP A 243 14.95 2.72 -18.78
N CYS A 244 13.75 3.19 -18.41
CA CYS A 244 12.81 2.47 -17.56
C CYS A 244 12.15 1.32 -18.33
N ARG A 245 11.90 0.23 -17.63
CA ARG A 245 11.27 -0.97 -18.17
C ARG A 245 9.89 -1.17 -17.55
N GLY A 246 8.92 -1.54 -18.38
CA GLY A 246 7.58 -1.91 -17.92
C GLY A 246 7.57 -3.27 -17.22
N VAL A 247 6.49 -3.58 -16.50
CA VAL A 247 6.24 -4.92 -15.97
C VAL A 247 6.27 -5.97 -17.09
N VAL A 248 5.77 -5.59 -18.27
CA VAL A 248 6.00 -6.30 -19.53
C VAL A 248 6.58 -5.35 -20.59
N THR A 249 7.27 -5.92 -21.56
CA THR A 249 7.69 -5.23 -22.79
C THR A 249 6.81 -5.71 -23.93
N ILE A 250 6.24 -4.78 -24.70
CA ILE A 250 5.40 -5.09 -25.87
C ILE A 250 6.15 -4.69 -27.13
N ASP A 251 6.36 -5.64 -28.03
CA ASP A 251 6.83 -5.33 -29.37
C ASP A 251 5.68 -4.66 -30.17
N ALA A 252 5.86 -3.40 -30.53
CA ALA A 252 4.81 -2.62 -31.17
C ALA A 252 4.47 -3.07 -32.60
N ALA A 253 5.38 -3.79 -33.28
CA ALA A 253 5.19 -4.26 -34.65
C ALA A 253 4.44 -5.59 -34.71
N THR A 254 4.70 -6.48 -33.75
CA THR A 254 4.19 -7.86 -33.74
C THR A 254 3.14 -8.10 -32.66
N GLY A 255 3.06 -7.23 -31.64
CA GLY A 255 2.24 -7.44 -30.45
C GLY A 255 2.79 -8.50 -29.49
N ALA A 256 4.02 -8.99 -29.71
CA ALA A 256 4.65 -9.97 -28.83
C ALA A 256 4.90 -9.37 -27.44
N VAL A 257 4.57 -10.14 -26.39
CA VAL A 257 4.69 -9.70 -25.00
C VAL A 257 5.82 -10.46 -24.31
N THR A 258 6.82 -9.73 -23.85
CA THR A 258 7.91 -10.23 -23.00
C THR A 258 7.62 -9.86 -21.55
N ARG A 259 7.60 -10.85 -20.67
CA ARG A 259 7.41 -10.64 -19.23
C ARG A 259 8.76 -10.31 -18.59
N ASN A 260 8.86 -9.19 -17.88
CA ASN A 260 10.07 -8.77 -17.19
C ASN A 260 10.13 -9.31 -15.75
N VAL A 261 11.23 -9.12 -15.01
CA VAL A 261 11.39 -9.64 -13.63
C VAL A 261 10.29 -9.14 -12.70
N GLU A 262 9.82 -7.92 -12.94
CA GLU A 262 8.72 -7.24 -12.26
C GLU A 262 7.43 -8.06 -12.35
N TYR A 263 7.14 -8.62 -13.53
CA TYR A 263 5.99 -9.49 -13.74
C TYR A 263 6.09 -10.74 -12.87
N TYR A 264 7.25 -11.39 -12.84
CA TYR A 264 7.44 -12.61 -12.06
C TYR A 264 7.37 -12.33 -10.55
N ALA A 265 7.98 -11.24 -10.08
CA ALA A 265 7.89 -10.83 -8.68
C ALA A 265 6.45 -10.56 -8.24
N LEU A 266 5.66 -9.83 -9.05
CA LEU A 266 4.24 -9.63 -8.78
C LEU A 266 3.47 -10.94 -8.85
N ALA A 267 3.70 -11.80 -9.85
CA ALA A 267 3.00 -13.07 -10.01
C ALA A 267 3.25 -14.05 -8.86
N HIS A 268 4.45 -14.03 -8.27
CA HIS A 268 4.77 -14.79 -7.06
C HIS A 268 3.97 -14.34 -5.83
N ALA A 269 3.45 -13.11 -5.80
CA ALA A 269 2.54 -12.64 -4.75
C ALA A 269 1.07 -12.71 -5.15
N SER A 270 0.67 -11.96 -6.18
CA SER A 270 -0.74 -11.65 -6.50
C SER A 270 -1.59 -12.86 -6.86
N ARG A 271 -0.98 -13.94 -7.36
CA ARG A 271 -1.69 -15.19 -7.66
C ARG A 271 -2.06 -15.99 -6.42
N PHE A 272 -1.33 -15.82 -5.32
CA PHE A 272 -1.41 -16.67 -4.12
C PHE A 272 -1.84 -15.92 -2.87
N VAL A 273 -1.61 -14.61 -2.82
CA VAL A 273 -1.99 -13.72 -1.72
C VAL A 273 -3.22 -12.92 -2.15
N LEU A 274 -4.39 -13.33 -1.66
CA LEU A 274 -5.67 -12.79 -2.07
C LEU A 274 -5.97 -11.45 -1.36
N PRO A 275 -6.81 -10.58 -1.95
CA PRO A 275 -7.33 -9.42 -1.25
C PRO A 275 -7.96 -9.80 0.09
N GLY A 276 -7.51 -9.16 1.17
CA GLY A 276 -7.95 -9.48 2.53
C GLY A 276 -7.07 -10.50 3.25
N ALA A 277 -6.01 -11.03 2.61
CA ALA A 277 -5.04 -11.86 3.30
C ALA A 277 -4.34 -11.11 4.44
N HIS A 278 -4.08 -11.84 5.52
CA HIS A 278 -3.37 -11.32 6.68
C HIS A 278 -1.95 -11.87 6.71
N ARG A 279 -0.95 -10.98 6.79
CA ARG A 279 0.43 -11.40 7.03
C ARG A 279 0.53 -12.04 8.41
N ILE A 280 1.13 -13.22 8.47
CA ILE A 280 1.44 -13.92 9.71
C ILE A 280 2.94 -13.89 10.00
N ALA A 281 3.31 -14.18 11.24
CA ALA A 281 4.72 -14.29 11.60
C ALA A 281 5.34 -15.52 10.92
N SER A 282 6.58 -15.37 10.45
CA SER A 282 7.39 -16.46 9.93
C SER A 282 8.85 -16.34 10.36
N THR A 283 9.49 -17.48 10.64
CA THR A 283 10.94 -17.54 10.93
C THR A 283 11.77 -17.66 9.66
N GLY A 284 13.10 -17.63 9.79
CA GLY A 284 14.02 -17.68 8.66
C GLY A 284 14.12 -16.36 7.90
N GLU A 285 15.00 -16.33 6.91
CA GLU A 285 15.29 -15.14 6.10
C GLU A 285 14.59 -15.17 4.75
N ASN A 286 14.47 -14.00 4.11
CA ASN A 286 14.02 -13.82 2.73
C ASN A 286 12.68 -14.52 2.44
N ASN A 287 11.72 -14.41 3.36
CA ASN A 287 10.39 -14.99 3.22
C ASN A 287 9.30 -14.12 3.83
N VAL A 288 8.06 -14.29 3.36
CA VAL A 288 6.86 -13.75 4.00
C VAL A 288 5.71 -14.74 3.89
N ALA A 289 4.91 -14.85 4.95
CA ALA A 289 3.78 -15.75 5.03
C ALA A 289 2.46 -14.99 5.25
N PHE A 290 1.40 -15.48 4.62
CA PHE A 290 0.05 -14.95 4.70
C PHE A 290 -0.97 -16.07 4.94
N VAL A 291 -2.09 -15.71 5.58
CA VAL A 291 -3.33 -16.49 5.59
C VAL A 291 -4.36 -15.74 4.78
N ASN A 292 -4.88 -16.39 3.73
CA ASN A 292 -5.94 -15.87 2.89
C ASN A 292 -7.30 -15.92 3.61
N PRO A 293 -8.31 -15.14 3.16
CA PRO A 293 -9.65 -15.18 3.74
C PRO A 293 -10.34 -16.55 3.67
N ASP A 294 -9.96 -17.39 2.72
CA ASP A 294 -10.45 -18.77 2.58
C ASP A 294 -9.73 -19.77 3.51
N GLY A 295 -8.78 -19.30 4.32
CA GLY A 295 -7.99 -20.11 5.25
C GLY A 295 -6.75 -20.77 4.64
N SER A 296 -6.50 -20.61 3.34
CA SER A 296 -5.27 -21.11 2.69
C SER A 296 -4.05 -20.29 3.11
N TYR A 297 -2.88 -20.95 3.15
CA TYR A 297 -1.60 -20.29 3.45
C TYR A 297 -0.85 -19.97 2.17
N ALA A 298 -0.25 -18.78 2.10
CA ALA A 298 0.71 -18.43 1.07
C ALA A 298 2.07 -18.13 1.71
N LEU A 299 3.12 -18.82 1.25
CA LEU A 299 4.49 -18.58 1.67
C LEU A 299 5.31 -18.24 0.42
N LEU A 300 5.88 -17.04 0.42
CA LEU A 300 6.86 -16.60 -0.56
C LEU A 300 8.25 -16.77 0.06
N VAL A 301 9.18 -17.38 -0.68
CA VAL A 301 10.57 -17.53 -0.26
C VAL A 301 11.49 -17.23 -1.43
N ALA A 302 12.57 -16.48 -1.17
CA ALA A 302 13.59 -16.17 -2.16
C ALA A 302 14.97 -16.69 -1.72
N ASN A 303 15.72 -17.24 -2.68
CA ASN A 303 17.11 -17.65 -2.55
C ASN A 303 17.95 -16.86 -3.55
N GLY A 304 18.72 -15.90 -3.04
CA GLY A 304 19.65 -15.13 -3.87
C GLY A 304 21.04 -15.75 -3.98
N ASP A 305 21.28 -16.88 -3.31
CA ASP A 305 22.59 -17.51 -3.26
C ASP A 305 22.85 -18.29 -4.56
N ALA A 306 24.14 -18.46 -4.89
CA ALA A 306 24.59 -19.24 -6.03
C ALA A 306 24.38 -20.76 -5.85
N GLN A 307 24.02 -21.20 -4.64
CA GLN A 307 23.78 -22.59 -4.31
C GLN A 307 22.32 -22.85 -3.94
N PRO A 308 21.77 -24.04 -4.23
CA PRO A 308 20.46 -24.43 -3.74
C PRO A 308 20.40 -24.41 -2.21
N ARG A 309 19.25 -24.01 -1.66
CA ARG A 309 19.01 -23.92 -0.22
C ARG A 309 17.91 -24.88 0.20
N ALA A 310 18.25 -25.86 1.04
CA ALA A 310 17.28 -26.78 1.59
C ALA A 310 16.49 -26.12 2.73
N LEU A 311 15.16 -26.20 2.66
CA LEU A 311 14.21 -25.61 3.59
C LEU A 311 13.35 -26.70 4.23
N ALA A 312 13.08 -26.56 5.51
CA ALA A 312 12.01 -27.26 6.21
C ALA A 312 10.94 -26.24 6.59
N VAL A 313 9.73 -26.42 6.07
CA VAL A 313 8.60 -25.53 6.34
C VAL A 313 7.61 -26.26 7.23
N ARG A 314 7.20 -25.63 8.33
CA ARG A 314 6.22 -26.17 9.27
C ARG A 314 5.11 -25.17 9.58
N VAL A 315 3.86 -25.63 9.51
CA VAL A 315 2.65 -24.89 9.87
C VAL A 315 1.82 -25.77 10.80
N GLY A 316 1.74 -25.38 12.09
CA GLY A 316 1.12 -26.24 13.09
C GLY A 316 1.79 -27.62 13.15
N THR A 317 1.02 -28.66 12.87
CA THR A 317 1.47 -30.07 12.83
C THR A 317 1.92 -30.55 11.44
N GLN A 318 1.68 -29.77 10.38
CA GLN A 318 2.07 -30.12 9.02
C GLN A 318 3.49 -29.61 8.74
N ALA A 319 4.29 -30.41 8.05
CA ALA A 319 5.61 -30.00 7.60
C ALA A 319 5.95 -30.60 6.23
N PHE A 320 6.76 -29.89 5.47
CA PHE A 320 7.37 -30.40 4.24
C PHE A 320 8.80 -29.89 4.10
N ARG A 321 9.58 -30.55 3.24
CA ARG A 321 10.92 -30.11 2.87
C ARG A 321 10.93 -29.68 1.41
N TYR A 322 11.69 -28.65 1.10
CA TYR A 322 11.85 -28.17 -0.26
C TYR A 322 13.27 -27.64 -0.47
N THR A 323 13.91 -28.04 -1.56
CA THR A 323 15.20 -27.46 -1.97
C THR A 323 14.92 -26.33 -2.94
N LEU A 324 15.08 -25.10 -2.46
CA LEU A 324 14.92 -23.90 -3.27
C LEU A 324 16.17 -23.74 -4.16
N PRO A 325 16.05 -23.75 -5.49
CA PRO A 325 17.20 -23.64 -6.39
C PRO A 325 18.02 -22.37 -6.14
N ALA A 326 19.25 -22.34 -6.64
CA ALA A 326 20.06 -21.12 -6.67
C ALA A 326 19.33 -19.98 -7.42
N SER A 327 19.53 -18.73 -6.98
CA SER A 327 18.98 -17.53 -7.64
C SER A 327 17.48 -17.60 -7.99
N SER A 328 16.66 -18.17 -7.10
CA SER A 328 15.26 -18.47 -7.38
C SER A 328 14.29 -17.82 -6.40
N VAL A 329 13.02 -17.77 -6.80
CA VAL A 329 11.89 -17.37 -5.97
C VAL A 329 10.85 -18.48 -6.08
N ALA A 330 10.23 -18.86 -4.97
CA ALA A 330 9.16 -19.84 -4.94
C ALA A 330 7.99 -19.33 -4.10
N THR A 331 6.79 -19.65 -4.55
CA THR A 331 5.55 -19.44 -3.79
C THR A 331 4.82 -20.77 -3.72
N GLN A 332 4.47 -21.22 -2.52
CA GLN A 332 3.84 -22.52 -2.26
C GLN A 332 4.58 -23.71 -2.92
N PRO A 333 5.68 -24.22 -2.34
CA PRO A 333 6.15 -25.55 -2.71
C PRO A 333 5.06 -26.59 -2.34
N PRO A 334 4.72 -27.56 -3.21
CA PRO A 334 3.75 -28.62 -2.89
C PRO A 334 4.15 -29.35 -1.59
N PRO A 335 3.23 -29.73 -0.68
CA PRO A 335 1.82 -30.11 -0.91
C PRO A 335 0.79 -29.33 -0.07
N LEU A 336 1.02 -28.06 0.26
CA LEU A 336 0.04 -27.27 1.03
C LEU A 336 -1.31 -27.05 0.30
N ALA A 337 -1.34 -27.23 -1.03
CA ALA A 337 -2.54 -27.07 -1.84
C ALA A 337 -3.60 -28.19 -1.66
N VAL A 338 -3.29 -29.30 -0.96
CA VAL A 338 -4.16 -30.50 -0.95
C VAL A 338 -4.89 -30.76 0.38
N CYS A 339 -4.54 -30.12 1.51
CA CYS A 339 -5.00 -30.59 2.83
C CYS A 339 -5.87 -29.62 3.64
N LEU A 340 -6.63 -28.73 3.01
CA LEU A 340 -7.68 -27.97 3.71
C LEU A 340 -9.03 -28.13 2.99
N GLY A 341 -9.64 -29.31 3.15
CA GLY A 341 -11.07 -29.47 2.90
C GLY A 341 -11.88 -28.64 3.90
N PRO A 342 -13.12 -28.25 3.55
CA PRO A 342 -13.95 -27.41 4.41
C PRO A 342 -14.20 -28.10 5.76
N LYS A 343 -13.76 -27.46 6.85
CA LYS A 343 -14.18 -27.87 8.20
C LYS A 343 -15.63 -27.43 8.38
N THR A 344 -16.55 -28.38 8.33
CA THR A 344 -17.88 -28.22 8.92
C THR A 344 -17.74 -27.84 10.40
N PRO A 345 -18.54 -26.91 10.94
CA PRO A 345 -18.55 -26.64 12.36
C PRO A 345 -19.11 -27.87 13.10
N PRO A 346 -18.60 -28.22 14.30
CA PRO A 346 -19.26 -29.20 15.14
C PRO A 346 -20.58 -28.60 15.64
N THR A 347 -21.71 -29.11 15.15
CA THR A 347 -23.00 -28.96 15.81
C THR A 347 -22.95 -29.78 17.10
N GLY A 348 -22.82 -29.08 18.23
CA GLY A 348 -23.16 -29.65 19.53
C GLY A 348 -24.67 -29.76 19.64
N GLU A 349 -25.23 -30.92 19.31
CA GLU A 349 -26.58 -31.29 19.72
C GLU A 349 -26.47 -32.30 20.86
N THR A 350 -26.57 -31.79 22.09
CA THR A 350 -27.05 -32.59 23.21
C THR A 350 -28.52 -32.89 22.97
N SER A 351 -28.81 -34.15 22.70
CA SER A 351 -30.14 -34.72 22.68
C SER A 351 -30.77 -34.67 24.08
N VAL A 352 -31.86 -33.92 24.22
CA VAL A 352 -32.84 -34.17 25.27
C VAL A 352 -34.21 -34.27 24.60
N ASN A 353 -34.72 -35.49 24.66
CA ASN A 353 -36.02 -35.92 24.18
C ASN A 353 -37.08 -35.43 25.17
N HIS A 354 -38.06 -34.65 24.74
CA HIS A 354 -39.35 -34.59 25.42
C HIS A 354 -40.50 -34.46 24.42
N GLN A 355 -41.29 -35.53 24.35
CA GLN A 355 -42.60 -35.55 23.72
C GLN A 355 -43.59 -34.68 24.49
N GLY A 356 -44.51 -34.01 23.79
CA GLY A 356 -45.80 -33.64 24.39
C GLY A 356 -46.54 -32.44 23.82
N ARG A 357 -47.45 -32.71 22.87
CA ARG A 357 -48.77 -32.06 22.66
C ARG A 357 -48.87 -30.60 22.18
N SER A 358 -49.40 -30.44 20.96
CA SER A 358 -50.27 -29.33 20.51
C SER A 358 -51.72 -29.58 20.97
N PRO A 359 -52.76 -28.71 20.74
CA PRO A 359 -52.85 -27.43 19.99
C PRO A 359 -53.81 -26.40 20.70
N PRO A 360 -54.61 -25.50 20.04
CA PRO A 360 -54.45 -24.67 18.83
C PRO A 360 -54.74 -23.15 19.07
N GLY A 361 -54.48 -22.28 18.08
CA GLY A 361 -55.48 -21.27 17.70
C GLY A 361 -55.05 -19.83 17.38
N ARG A 362 -55.31 -19.45 16.12
CA ARG A 362 -55.89 -18.18 15.62
C ARG A 362 -55.02 -16.90 15.53
N GLY A 363 -54.98 -16.36 14.30
CA GLY A 363 -55.35 -14.95 14.05
C GLY A 363 -54.24 -13.96 13.65
N ARG A 364 -53.99 -13.82 12.33
CA ARG A 364 -53.70 -12.51 11.70
C ARG A 364 -55.02 -11.71 11.57
N PRO A 365 -55.08 -10.37 11.36
CA PRO A 365 -54.22 -9.50 10.52
C PRO A 365 -53.77 -8.20 11.27
N GLY A 366 -52.83 -7.36 10.83
CA GLY A 366 -52.57 -6.77 9.51
C GLY A 366 -53.22 -5.39 9.43
N HIS A 367 -52.44 -4.29 9.51
CA HIS A 367 -52.82 -2.98 8.96
C HIS A 367 -51.60 -2.11 8.64
N ARG A 368 -51.56 -1.66 7.38
CA ARG A 368 -50.77 -0.53 6.83
C ARG A 368 -51.49 0.80 7.11
N ILE A 369 -50.78 1.89 6.76
CA ILE A 369 -51.21 3.29 6.44
C ILE A 369 -50.85 4.27 7.57
N ALA A 370 -50.40 5.52 7.36
CA ALA A 370 -49.65 6.22 6.31
C ALA A 370 -49.34 7.64 6.85
N ARG A 371 -48.27 8.25 6.30
CA ARG A 371 -48.09 9.68 5.94
C ARG A 371 -48.71 10.81 6.80
N ARG A 372 -47.85 11.77 7.18
CA ARG A 372 -47.81 13.23 6.82
C ARG A 372 -46.85 13.94 7.82
N ALA A 373 -45.80 14.67 7.46
CA ALA A 373 -45.62 15.89 6.64
C ALA A 373 -45.98 17.22 7.38
N ARG A 374 -44.96 18.11 7.51
CA ARG A 374 -44.90 19.61 7.59
C ARG A 374 -43.88 20.06 8.67
N GLN A 375 -42.80 20.79 8.38
CA GLN A 375 -42.57 22.18 7.87
C GLN A 375 -42.58 23.29 8.94
N GLY A 376 -41.58 24.21 8.85
CA GLY A 376 -41.43 25.51 9.54
C GLY A 376 -40.04 25.65 10.19
N ILE A 377 -39.02 26.40 9.71
CA ILE A 377 -38.79 27.83 9.36
C ILE A 377 -38.55 28.77 10.57
N GLY A 378 -37.43 29.55 10.51
CA GLY A 378 -37.09 30.76 11.29
C GLY A 378 -35.64 30.70 11.84
N VAL A 379 -34.56 31.39 11.41
CA VAL A 379 -34.20 32.78 10.98
C VAL A 379 -33.63 33.68 12.10
N ALA A 380 -32.31 33.96 11.96
CA ALA A 380 -31.50 35.20 12.13
C ALA A 380 -31.17 35.91 13.49
N GLY A 381 -29.96 36.49 13.49
CA GLY A 381 -29.39 37.61 14.30
C GLY A 381 -27.85 37.49 14.42
N GLN A 382 -26.97 38.15 13.64
CA GLN A 382 -26.39 39.53 13.74
C GLN A 382 -25.95 39.96 15.16
N ALA A 383 -24.86 40.70 15.45
CA ALA A 383 -23.68 41.29 14.76
C ALA A 383 -22.74 41.91 15.84
N GLY A 384 -21.52 42.37 15.49
CA GLY A 384 -20.69 43.33 16.27
C GLY A 384 -19.15 43.16 16.09
N THR A 385 -18.47 43.89 15.18
CA THR A 385 -17.71 45.18 15.31
C THR A 385 -16.35 45.10 16.04
N ARG A 386 -15.22 45.20 15.31
CA ARG A 386 -14.29 46.35 15.08
C ARG A 386 -13.10 46.48 16.06
N ALA A 387 -11.86 46.52 15.52
CA ALA A 387 -10.91 47.65 15.58
C ALA A 387 -9.41 47.24 15.65
N GLU A 388 -8.58 48.10 15.06
CA GLU A 388 -7.16 48.00 14.70
C GLU A 388 -6.15 48.17 15.85
N GLY A 389 -4.87 47.83 15.58
CA GLY A 389 -3.72 48.27 16.37
C GLY A 389 -2.36 47.76 15.87
N HIS A 390 -1.62 48.61 15.15
CA HIS A 390 -0.19 48.44 14.82
C HIS A 390 0.72 48.72 16.02
N ARG A 391 1.79 47.93 16.23
CA ARG A 391 3.21 48.41 16.33
C ARG A 391 4.24 47.31 16.67
N ARG A 392 5.28 47.28 15.81
CA ARG A 392 6.74 47.16 16.06
C ARG A 392 7.33 46.00 16.90
N THR A 393 7.99 45.11 16.16
CA THR A 393 9.40 44.65 16.31
C THR A 393 10.08 44.72 17.69
N ARG A 394 10.53 43.55 18.16
CA ARG A 394 11.87 43.27 18.71
C ARG A 394 12.13 41.75 18.71
N LEU A 395 13.28 41.34 18.15
CA LEU A 395 13.88 40.01 18.33
C LEU A 395 14.32 39.83 19.79
N PRO A 396 14.45 38.57 20.26
CA PRO A 396 15.80 38.06 20.43
C PRO A 396 15.99 36.61 19.95
N ALA A 397 17.26 36.30 19.71
CA ALA A 397 17.77 35.00 19.34
C ALA A 397 17.83 34.02 20.53
N VAL A 398 18.12 32.76 20.17
CA VAL A 398 18.63 31.63 20.98
C VAL A 398 17.57 30.74 21.63
N ALA A 399 17.43 29.51 21.11
CA ALA A 399 17.73 28.29 21.87
C ALA A 399 17.52 27.04 20.98
N ARG A 400 18.59 26.23 20.84
CA ARG A 400 18.47 24.81 20.48
C ARG A 400 17.66 24.12 21.58
N GLY A 401 16.45 23.68 21.27
CA GLY A 401 15.54 23.02 22.20
C GLY A 401 15.33 21.56 21.81
N ALA A 402 15.70 20.68 22.72
CA ALA A 402 15.53 19.23 22.64
C ALA A 402 14.05 18.81 22.48
N LEU A 403 13.86 17.66 21.83
CA LEU A 403 12.59 16.94 21.73
C LEU A 403 11.98 16.69 23.12
N PRO A 404 10.67 16.89 23.34
CA PRO A 404 10.04 16.58 24.61
C PRO A 404 9.89 15.06 24.79
N VAL A 405 10.41 14.58 25.91
CA VAL A 405 10.17 13.24 26.47
C VAL A 405 8.68 13.10 26.77
N VAL A 406 7.99 12.21 26.05
CA VAL A 406 6.59 11.85 26.32
C VAL A 406 6.54 10.92 27.53
N ARG A 407 5.93 11.39 28.62
CA ARG A 407 5.62 10.61 29.81
C ARG A 407 4.61 9.51 29.48
N HIS A 408 4.89 8.31 29.99
CA HIS A 408 3.99 7.15 29.96
C HIS A 408 2.63 7.47 30.58
N VAL A 409 1.56 7.25 29.80
CA VAL A 409 0.20 7.06 30.31
C VAL A 409 -0.04 5.55 30.37
N ALA A 410 -0.27 5.04 31.57
CA ALA A 410 -0.63 3.65 31.80
C ALA A 410 -2.02 3.37 31.18
N HIS A 411 -2.10 2.40 30.27
CA HIS A 411 -3.36 1.90 29.76
C HIS A 411 -3.72 0.53 30.33
N ASP A 412 -4.96 0.49 30.79
CA ASP A 412 -5.74 -0.59 31.35
C ASP A 412 -5.77 -1.83 30.43
N ARG A 413 -5.39 -2.99 30.98
CA ARG A 413 -5.32 -4.27 30.27
C ARG A 413 -6.73 -4.87 30.12
N ARG A 414 -7.38 -4.62 28.99
CA ARG A 414 -8.50 -5.47 28.55
C ARG A 414 -7.95 -6.75 27.94
N VAL A 415 -8.24 -7.86 28.61
CA VAL A 415 -7.91 -9.22 28.18
C VAL A 415 -8.74 -9.54 26.93
N HIS A 416 -8.08 -9.63 25.78
CA HIS A 416 -8.65 -10.25 24.58
C HIS A 416 -8.51 -11.78 24.67
N PRO A 417 -9.48 -12.56 24.14
CA PRO A 417 -9.39 -14.02 24.11
C PRO A 417 -8.17 -14.48 23.29
N PRO A 418 -7.66 -15.71 23.49
CA PRO A 418 -6.43 -16.16 22.87
C PRO A 418 -6.58 -16.20 21.35
N VAL A 419 -5.97 -15.23 20.67
CA VAL A 419 -5.74 -15.30 19.23
C VAL A 419 -4.74 -16.45 19.02
N VAL A 420 -5.19 -17.54 18.40
CA VAL A 420 -4.29 -18.58 17.90
C VAL A 420 -3.34 -17.90 16.90
N ARG A 421 -2.15 -17.53 17.36
CA ARG A 421 -1.12 -16.96 16.50
C ARG A 421 -0.59 -18.09 15.61
N HIS A 422 -1.08 -18.15 14.38
CA HIS A 422 -0.52 -19.01 13.36
C HIS A 422 0.92 -18.54 13.07
N LEU A 423 1.90 -19.30 13.56
CA LEU A 423 3.32 -19.08 13.30
C LEU A 423 3.78 -20.13 12.28
N LEU A 424 4.42 -19.67 11.21
CA LEU A 424 5.01 -20.53 10.20
C LEU A 424 6.52 -20.59 10.41
N HIS A 425 7.07 -21.79 10.61
CA HIS A 425 8.51 -21.96 10.76
C HIS A 425 9.15 -22.30 9.41
N VAL A 426 10.19 -21.56 9.04
CA VAL A 426 11.04 -21.84 7.87
C VAL A 426 12.47 -21.95 8.36
N ASP A 427 12.95 -23.18 8.45
CA ASP A 427 14.28 -23.48 8.98
C ASP A 427 15.17 -24.10 7.90
N PRO A 428 16.51 -23.88 7.93
CA PRO A 428 17.42 -24.66 7.11
C PRO A 428 17.25 -26.15 7.38
N ALA A 429 17.15 -26.98 6.34
CA ALA A 429 17.06 -28.41 6.55
C ALA A 429 18.43 -28.96 6.98
N ASP A 430 18.51 -29.47 8.21
CA ASP A 430 19.73 -30.07 8.78
C ASP A 430 20.20 -31.27 7.93
N HIS A 431 21.43 -31.21 7.39
CA HIS A 431 22.10 -32.34 6.73
C HIS A 431 22.61 -33.33 7.77
N ARG A 432 21.73 -34.06 8.46
CA ARG A 432 22.16 -35.22 9.24
C ARG A 432 22.21 -36.45 8.35
N HIS A 433 23.40 -36.73 7.81
CA HIS A 433 23.75 -38.07 7.36
C HIS A 433 23.69 -39.03 8.56
N GLY A 434 22.88 -40.09 8.45
CA GLY A 434 22.95 -41.21 9.36
C GLY A 434 24.28 -41.93 9.20
N THR A 435 25.23 -41.68 10.10
CA THR A 435 26.42 -42.51 10.23
C THR A 435 26.05 -43.81 10.94
N ALA A 436 25.82 -44.85 10.15
CA ALA A 436 25.81 -46.22 10.64
C ALA A 436 27.17 -46.53 11.26
N ARG A 437 27.16 -46.89 12.55
CA ARG A 437 28.32 -47.43 13.27
C ARG A 437 28.84 -48.67 12.54
N ARG A 438 30.02 -48.58 11.93
CA ARG A 438 30.87 -49.75 11.69
C ARG A 438 31.97 -49.78 12.75
N ARG A 439 31.92 -50.79 13.61
CA ARG A 439 33.05 -51.20 14.44
C ARG A 439 34.05 -51.89 13.50
N HIS A 440 35.26 -51.37 13.40
CA HIS A 440 36.43 -52.16 13.03
C HIS A 440 37.46 -51.98 14.13
N ALA A 441 37.83 -53.12 14.73
CA ALA A 441 38.95 -53.25 15.65
C ALA A 441 40.24 -52.98 14.88
N HIS A 442 41.11 -52.14 15.44
CA HIS A 442 42.47 -51.96 14.97
C HIS A 442 43.42 -52.53 16.02
N ASP A 443 44.20 -53.48 15.57
CA ASP A 443 45.31 -54.11 16.25
C ASP A 443 46.59 -53.26 16.11
N GLY A 444 47.42 -53.29 17.15
CA GLY A 444 48.87 -53.08 17.17
C GLY A 444 49.52 -51.81 16.62
N GLY A 445 50.26 -51.10 17.49
CA GLY A 445 51.49 -50.40 17.04
C GLY A 445 51.84 -49.09 17.76
N VAL A 446 52.46 -49.19 18.94
CA VAL A 446 53.19 -48.07 19.58
C VAL A 446 54.68 -48.25 19.29
N ARG A 447 55.31 -47.33 18.56
CA ARG A 447 56.75 -47.01 18.70
C ARG A 447 57.00 -45.52 18.49
N ARG A 448 57.83 -44.99 19.40
CA ARG A 448 58.19 -43.58 19.60
C ARG A 448 59.20 -43.09 18.54
N GLN A 449 58.96 -41.88 18.04
CA GLN A 449 59.82 -40.66 17.91
C GLN A 449 61.36 -40.78 17.94
N PRO A 450 62.11 -39.84 17.32
CA PRO A 450 62.03 -38.38 17.55
C PRO A 450 61.16 -37.58 16.59
#